data_AF-A0A916UD09-F1
#
_entry.id   AF-A0A916UD09-F1
#
_cell.length_a   1.000
_cell.length_b   1.000
_cell.length_c   1.000
_cell.angle_alpha   90.00
_cell.angle_beta   90.00
_cell.angle_gamma   90.00
#
_symmetry.space_group_name_H-M   'P 1'
#
loop_
_entity.id
_entity.type
_entity.pdbx_description
1 polymer ?
#
loop_
_entity_poly.entity_id
_entity_poly.type
_entity_poly.pdbx_seq_one_letter_code
_entity_poly.pdbx_strand_id
1 'polypeptide(L)'
;MPFVETRYGLLSVPDIEEDVVGRFLARYGEWAWDEVVFTASVLPESARVLDLGAFVGTFGLGLDKLRPLGALTFVEANPQAFAHLSANAETLARAPTVSISALVAAGGTAAAPGRSSVPGNFGATSFAAAAAGEIVSAPPERVLTLAELRTGHGPFDLVKLDLEGMESEVLASDAAELSKGRTTLWLECNENQVSLDVAAMLLDWGLDLYYFAFPSYNPNNLRNDPDPIYPFAYEAGLLAAPKVPPKLEASLIEHACMLTRIATIAELEEALWRTPRWGMREWLGAKTSPEFVALAGRSWLGQDRHSFLDGWASAAEQTLDREDAAPAAAGLRLSAVLAELEAERSRVAVDAFGIDESRRRIEQAAAAAAKAQDRFLEALQEVGTERSLRRRAERTLEEAERRGEALSKALKAAEAQEAGLRKALAAADERQAGLSAAAQVREASAAAALAAAEERLAAELRAAQAQVELLRRSASWRLTAPLRVPFPARQRLRRLLGSAARSLLRRP
;
A
#
# COMPACT_ATOMS: atom_id res chain seq x y z
N MET A 1 15.36 13.56 28.41
CA MET A 1 14.81 13.67 27.04
C MET A 1 15.98 13.65 26.08
N PRO A 2 16.11 12.67 25.20
CA PRO A 2 17.06 12.74 24.09
C PRO A 2 16.69 13.89 23.16
N PHE A 3 17.72 14.53 22.60
CA PHE A 3 17.58 15.55 21.58
C PHE A 3 18.19 15.04 20.28
N VAL A 4 17.52 15.30 19.16
CA VAL A 4 17.94 14.83 17.84
C VAL A 4 18.02 16.03 16.90
N GLU A 5 19.13 16.14 16.16
CA GLU A 5 19.24 17.11 15.06
C GLU A 5 18.37 16.64 13.88
N THR A 6 17.41 17.47 13.51
CA THR A 6 16.41 17.19 12.49
C THR A 6 16.24 18.36 11.54
N ARG A 7 15.46 18.17 10.46
CA ARG A 7 15.14 19.25 9.54
C ARG A 7 14.35 20.37 10.22
N TYR A 8 13.65 20.07 11.31
CA TYR A 8 12.84 21.02 12.07
C TYR A 8 13.70 21.88 13.01
N GLY A 9 14.90 21.41 13.36
CA GLY A 9 15.79 21.94 14.39
C GLY A 9 16.23 20.84 15.35
N LEU A 10 16.72 21.22 16.53
CA LEU A 10 17.05 20.26 17.59
C LEU A 10 15.75 19.86 18.31
N LEU A 11 15.19 18.70 17.96
CA LEU A 11 13.94 18.20 18.53
C LEU A 11 14.18 17.38 19.78
N SER A 12 13.42 17.67 20.83
CA SER A 12 13.20 16.76 21.96
C SER A 12 12.27 15.63 21.50
N VAL A 13 12.68 14.38 21.72
CA VAL A 13 11.91 13.19 21.34
C VAL A 13 11.80 12.25 22.54
N PRO A 14 10.82 11.33 22.58
CA PRO A 14 10.69 10.35 23.66
C PRO A 14 11.80 9.31 23.61
N ASP A 15 11.52 8.04 23.30
CA ASP A 15 12.53 7.01 23.09
C ASP A 15 12.93 6.98 21.59
N ILE A 16 14.20 6.72 21.29
CA ILE A 16 14.71 6.65 19.90
C ILE A 16 14.85 5.23 19.37
N GLU A 17 14.80 4.22 20.23
CA GLU A 17 14.97 2.81 19.87
C GLU A 17 13.61 2.10 19.76
N GLU A 18 12.71 2.36 20.71
CA GLU A 18 11.41 1.67 20.78
C GLU A 18 10.31 2.37 19.96
N ASP A 19 10.34 3.71 19.91
CA ASP A 19 9.34 4.49 19.18
C ASP A 19 9.65 4.52 17.67
N VAL A 20 8.62 4.27 16.84
CA VAL A 20 8.79 4.26 15.38
C VAL A 20 9.22 5.64 14.89
N VAL A 21 8.52 6.69 15.30
CA VAL A 21 8.84 8.07 14.89
C VAL A 21 10.20 8.48 15.44
N GLY A 22 10.51 8.11 16.69
CA GLY A 22 11.82 8.26 17.31
C GLY A 22 12.96 7.69 16.46
N ARG A 23 12.83 6.45 15.97
CA ARG A 23 13.81 5.81 15.08
C ARG A 23 13.99 6.55 13.76
N PHE A 24 12.89 6.98 13.12
CA PHE A 24 12.98 7.74 11.87
C PHE A 24 13.67 9.08 12.07
N LEU A 25 13.34 9.82 13.14
CA LEU A 25 14.03 11.07 13.48
C LEU A 25 15.51 10.81 13.79
N ALA A 26 15.81 9.76 14.55
CA ALA A 26 17.16 9.38 14.95
C ALA A 26 18.00 8.81 13.81
N ARG A 27 17.41 8.31 12.72
CA ARG A 27 18.15 7.83 11.53
C ARG A 27 18.17 8.82 10.37
N TYR A 28 17.02 9.36 9.99
CA TYR A 28 16.85 10.20 8.81
C TYR A 28 16.82 11.70 9.11
N GLY A 29 16.66 12.09 10.38
CA GLY A 29 16.51 13.50 10.76
C GLY A 29 15.13 14.07 10.43
N GLU A 30 14.13 13.21 10.21
CA GLU A 30 12.77 13.57 9.84
C GLU A 30 11.78 12.40 10.00
N TRP A 31 10.50 12.73 9.97
CA TRP A 31 9.38 11.80 9.90
C TRP A 31 8.35 12.39 8.93
N ALA A 32 7.75 11.53 8.10
CA ALA A 32 6.65 11.84 7.19
C ALA A 32 6.81 13.17 6.41
N TRP A 33 8.03 13.49 5.95
CA TRP A 33 8.26 14.81 5.35
C TRP A 33 7.45 15.04 4.07
N ASP A 34 7.20 13.99 3.29
CA ASP A 34 6.40 14.09 2.07
C ASP A 34 4.92 14.41 2.36
N GLU A 35 4.40 13.99 3.51
CA GLU A 35 3.09 14.40 4.04
C GLU A 35 3.02 15.92 4.23
N VAL A 36 4.05 16.46 4.88
CA VAL A 36 4.19 17.89 5.17
C VAL A 36 4.32 18.69 3.87
N VAL A 37 5.14 18.22 2.93
CA VAL A 37 5.31 18.86 1.62
C VAL A 37 4.00 18.89 0.84
N PHE A 38 3.31 17.75 0.77
CA PHE A 38 2.01 17.66 0.10
C PHE A 38 0.99 18.59 0.76
N THR A 39 0.84 18.52 2.08
CA THR A 39 -0.16 19.32 2.79
C THR A 39 0.15 20.82 2.71
N ALA A 40 1.43 21.21 2.80
CA ALA A 40 1.84 22.61 2.63
C ALA A 40 1.49 23.16 1.23
N SER A 41 1.41 22.32 0.21
CA SER A 41 1.09 22.74 -1.17
C SER A 41 -0.37 23.16 -1.34
N VAL A 42 -1.27 22.63 -0.50
CA VAL A 42 -2.72 22.88 -0.60
C VAL A 42 -3.24 23.97 0.34
N LEU A 43 -2.36 24.51 1.19
CA LEU A 43 -2.70 25.56 2.14
C LEU A 43 -2.80 26.95 1.50
N PRO A 44 -3.77 27.78 1.94
CA PRO A 44 -3.75 29.21 1.62
C PRO A 44 -2.55 29.90 2.27
N GLU A 45 -2.29 31.14 1.87
CA GLU A 45 -1.29 31.99 2.55
C GLU A 45 -1.71 32.25 4.00
N SER A 46 -0.73 32.27 4.91
CA SER A 46 -0.95 32.55 6.34
C SER A 46 -2.02 31.67 6.99
N ALA A 47 -2.13 30.42 6.54
CA ALA A 47 -3.08 29.44 7.07
C ALA A 47 -2.97 29.32 8.60
N ARG A 48 -4.12 29.19 9.25
CA ARG A 48 -4.25 28.85 10.68
C ARG A 48 -4.46 27.34 10.79
N VAL A 49 -3.53 26.66 11.43
CA VAL A 49 -3.48 25.19 11.46
C VAL A 49 -3.82 24.69 12.86
N LEU A 50 -4.71 23.69 12.93
CA LEU A 50 -4.94 22.85 14.10
C LEU A 50 -4.37 21.46 13.83
N ASP A 51 -3.42 21.02 14.65
CA ASP A 51 -2.75 19.72 14.55
C ASP A 51 -3.19 18.86 15.74
N LEU A 52 -4.11 17.92 15.50
CA LEU A 52 -4.64 16.99 16.50
C LEU A 52 -3.92 15.65 16.39
N GLY A 53 -3.44 15.14 17.53
CA GLY A 53 -2.46 14.05 17.53
C GLY A 53 -1.09 14.54 17.11
N ALA A 54 -0.69 15.69 17.65
CA ALA A 54 0.52 16.37 17.25
C ALA A 54 1.80 15.59 17.60
N PHE A 55 1.72 14.62 18.52
CA PHE A 55 2.84 13.85 19.04
C PHE A 55 3.99 14.74 19.54
N VAL A 56 5.10 14.84 18.81
CA VAL A 56 6.24 15.73 19.13
C VAL A 56 6.32 16.99 18.24
N GLY A 57 5.31 17.19 17.38
CA GLY A 57 5.09 18.40 16.58
C GLY A 57 5.66 18.37 15.17
N THR A 58 6.12 17.21 14.66
CA THR A 58 6.78 17.08 13.35
C THR A 58 5.95 17.63 12.20
N PHE A 59 4.64 17.34 12.18
CA PHE A 59 3.73 17.81 11.14
C PHE A 59 3.56 19.34 11.17
N GLY A 60 3.01 19.90 12.26
CA GLY A 60 2.78 21.34 12.36
C GLY A 60 4.07 22.18 12.29
N LEU A 61 5.17 21.77 12.94
CA LEU A 61 6.46 22.46 12.82
C LEU A 61 7.02 22.35 11.40
N GLY A 62 6.77 21.24 10.71
CA GLY A 62 7.13 21.07 9.31
C GLY A 62 6.37 22.02 8.39
N LEU A 63 5.06 22.15 8.58
CA LEU A 63 4.24 23.10 7.82
C LEU A 63 4.72 24.53 8.07
N ASP A 64 4.94 24.90 9.33
CA ASP A 64 5.47 26.20 9.71
C ASP A 64 6.88 26.42 9.17
N LYS A 65 7.65 25.35 8.94
CA LYS A 65 8.95 25.39 8.26
C LYS A 65 8.84 25.74 6.78
N LEU A 66 7.85 25.19 6.08
CA LEU A 66 7.67 25.35 4.64
C LEU A 66 6.88 26.60 4.25
N ARG A 67 5.98 27.06 5.13
CA ARG A 67 5.05 28.16 4.85
C ARG A 67 4.98 29.11 6.05
N PRO A 68 4.86 30.43 5.83
CA PRO A 68 4.54 31.34 6.92
C PRO A 68 3.09 31.11 7.36
N LEU A 69 2.87 30.46 8.49
CA LEU A 69 1.54 30.23 9.05
C LEU A 69 1.05 31.45 9.83
N GLY A 70 -0.27 31.64 9.87
CA GLY A 70 -0.88 32.73 10.65
C GLY A 70 -1.01 32.38 12.13
N ALA A 71 -1.25 31.10 12.42
CA ALA A 71 -1.26 30.54 13.77
C ALA A 71 -1.11 29.02 13.70
N LEU A 72 -0.57 28.42 14.76
CA LEU A 72 -0.42 26.98 14.90
C LEU A 72 -0.95 26.54 16.28
N THR A 73 -1.92 25.65 16.30
CA THR A 73 -2.46 25.07 17.53
C THR A 73 -2.18 23.58 17.53
N PHE A 74 -1.41 23.11 18.50
CA PHE A 74 -1.16 21.69 18.71
C PHE A 74 -2.03 21.14 19.82
N VAL A 75 -2.56 19.93 19.64
CA VAL A 75 -3.25 19.18 20.69
C VAL A 75 -2.70 17.76 20.74
N GLU A 76 -2.30 17.35 21.94
CA GLU A 76 -1.77 16.00 22.21
C GLU A 76 -2.40 15.44 23.49
N ALA A 77 -2.91 14.21 23.41
CA ALA A 77 -3.61 13.57 24.51
C ALA A 77 -2.65 12.85 25.46
N ASN A 78 -1.55 12.29 24.95
CA ASN A 78 -0.54 11.59 25.72
C ASN A 78 0.36 12.59 26.48
N PRO A 79 0.30 12.64 27.82
CA PRO A 79 1.08 13.61 28.60
C PRO A 79 2.60 13.47 28.45
N GLN A 80 3.09 12.26 28.14
CA GLN A 80 4.52 12.03 27.91
C GLN A 80 4.96 12.68 26.60
N ALA A 81 4.24 12.43 25.51
CA ALA A 81 4.49 13.07 24.21
C ALA A 81 4.31 14.60 24.29
N PHE A 82 3.26 15.05 24.99
CA PHE A 82 2.98 16.49 25.18
C PHE A 82 4.16 17.25 25.81
N ALA A 83 4.89 16.64 26.74
CA ALA A 83 6.06 17.29 27.34
C ALA A 83 7.15 17.60 26.29
N HIS A 84 7.37 16.70 25.34
CA HIS A 84 8.28 16.91 24.21
C HIS A 84 7.72 17.95 23.23
N LEU A 85 6.44 17.83 22.87
CA LEU A 85 5.73 18.78 22.01
C LEU A 85 5.83 20.22 22.52
N SER A 86 5.55 20.47 23.80
CA SER A 86 5.58 21.82 24.38
C SER A 86 6.98 22.42 24.26
N ALA A 87 8.01 21.65 24.64
CA ALA A 87 9.39 22.10 24.55
C ALA A 87 9.82 22.38 23.10
N ASN A 88 9.40 21.55 22.15
CA ASN A 88 9.70 21.72 20.72
C ASN A 88 8.97 22.93 20.14
N ALA A 89 7.68 23.09 20.43
CA ALA A 89 6.88 24.21 19.98
C ALA A 89 7.41 25.55 20.50
N GLU A 90 7.79 25.62 21.78
CA GLU A 90 8.35 26.82 22.40
C GLU A 90 9.68 27.27 21.75
N THR A 91 10.47 26.33 21.24
CA THR A 91 11.84 26.61 20.75
C THR A 91 11.93 26.69 19.23
N LEU A 92 11.08 25.98 18.50
CA LEU A 92 11.20 25.81 17.05
C LEU A 92 10.08 26.48 16.25
N ALA A 93 8.92 26.73 16.85
CA ALA A 93 7.82 27.35 16.13
C ALA A 93 8.12 28.83 15.81
N ARG A 94 7.74 29.25 14.62
CA ARG A 94 7.92 30.60 14.07
C ARG A 94 6.61 31.36 14.01
N ALA A 95 5.51 30.67 13.76
CA ALA A 95 4.17 31.23 13.88
C ALA A 95 3.73 31.38 15.34
N PRO A 96 2.76 32.26 15.64
CA PRO A 96 2.08 32.29 16.94
C PRO A 96 1.51 30.91 17.27
N THR A 97 1.98 30.31 18.36
CA THR A 97 1.74 28.89 18.68
C THR A 97 1.09 28.70 20.04
N VAL A 98 0.16 27.75 20.11
CA VAL A 98 -0.46 27.26 21.35
C VAL A 98 -0.35 25.74 21.39
N SER A 99 0.09 25.18 22.51
CA SER A 99 0.14 23.74 22.74
C SER A 99 -0.84 23.35 23.86
N ILE A 100 -1.69 22.37 23.63
CA ILE A 100 -2.75 21.94 24.55
C ILE A 100 -2.61 20.44 24.85
N SER A 101 -2.51 20.11 26.15
CA SER A 101 -2.61 18.73 26.62
C SER A 101 -4.08 18.39 26.85
N ALA A 102 -4.69 17.66 25.91
CA ALA A 102 -6.09 17.28 25.99
C ALA A 102 -6.42 16.13 25.02
N LEU A 103 -7.39 15.31 25.40
CA LEU A 103 -8.11 14.44 24.48
C LEU A 103 -9.09 15.27 23.64
N VAL A 104 -9.15 15.06 22.33
CA VAL A 104 -10.24 15.59 21.50
C VAL A 104 -11.26 14.48 21.26
N ALA A 105 -12.51 14.72 21.67
CA ALA A 105 -13.60 13.75 21.56
C ALA A 105 -14.96 14.45 21.43
N ALA A 106 -16.04 13.69 21.27
CA ALA A 106 -17.38 14.26 21.33
C ALA A 106 -17.73 14.79 22.73
N GLY A 107 -18.69 15.71 22.79
CA GLY A 107 -19.16 16.27 24.06
C GLY A 107 -19.71 15.20 24.99
N GLY A 108 -19.23 15.18 26.23
CA GLY A 108 -19.63 14.20 27.25
C GLY A 108 -18.83 12.90 27.26
N THR A 109 -17.88 12.72 26.34
CA THR A 109 -16.94 11.59 26.36
C THR A 109 -16.02 11.68 27.58
N ALA A 110 -15.95 10.59 28.35
CA ALA A 110 -15.08 10.52 29.52
C ALA A 110 -13.65 10.16 29.10
N ALA A 111 -12.65 10.76 29.75
CA ALA A 111 -11.25 10.40 29.53
C ALA A 111 -11.00 8.94 29.93
N ALA A 112 -10.47 8.16 29.00
CA ALA A 112 -10.01 6.79 29.22
C ALA A 112 -8.47 6.76 29.30
N PRO A 113 -7.85 5.76 29.95
CA PRO A 113 -6.39 5.57 29.87
C PRO A 113 -5.98 5.21 28.44
N GLY A 114 -4.80 5.69 28.03
CA GLY A 114 -4.24 5.39 26.71
C GLY A 114 -3.71 3.97 26.63
N ARG A 115 -3.98 3.29 25.52
CA ARG A 115 -3.59 1.91 25.26
C ARG A 115 -2.79 1.77 23.96
N SER A 116 -1.89 0.80 23.94
CA SER A 116 -1.14 0.42 22.74
C SER A 116 -0.92 -1.10 22.74
N SER A 117 -1.04 -1.71 21.56
CA SER A 117 -0.63 -3.10 21.33
C SER A 117 0.86 -3.24 21.03
N VAL A 118 1.56 -2.12 20.78
CA VAL A 118 3.01 -2.07 20.53
C VAL A 118 3.67 -1.29 21.66
N PRO A 119 4.20 -1.98 22.69
CA PRO A 119 4.92 -1.31 23.78
C PRO A 119 6.04 -0.42 23.24
N GLY A 120 6.16 0.79 23.78
CA GLY A 120 7.21 1.76 23.40
C GLY A 120 6.91 2.64 22.18
N ASN A 121 5.89 2.33 21.37
CA ASN A 121 5.43 3.20 20.29
C ASN A 121 4.41 4.23 20.82
N PHE A 122 4.90 5.33 21.35
CA PHE A 122 4.08 6.35 22.03
C PHE A 122 3.17 7.09 21.05
N GLY A 123 3.62 7.27 19.81
CA GLY A 123 2.82 7.87 18.74
C GLY A 123 1.50 7.14 18.50
N ALA A 124 1.49 5.81 18.63
CA ALA A 124 0.33 4.95 18.38
C ALA A 124 -0.60 4.75 19.59
N THR A 125 -0.61 5.70 20.54
CA THR A 125 -1.41 5.55 21.76
C THR A 125 -2.87 5.90 21.49
N SER A 126 -3.76 4.91 21.52
CA SER A 126 -5.20 5.12 21.38
C SER A 126 -5.89 5.37 22.73
N PHE A 127 -6.74 6.39 22.77
CA PHE A 127 -7.58 6.73 23.93
C PHE A 127 -9.06 6.34 23.72
N ALA A 128 -9.37 5.65 22.62
CA ALA A 128 -10.70 5.16 22.34
C ALA A 128 -11.13 4.13 23.41
N ALA A 129 -12.41 4.13 23.77
CA ALA A 129 -12.93 3.19 24.77
C ALA A 129 -12.75 1.72 24.39
N ALA A 130 -12.72 1.42 23.08
CA ALA A 130 -12.52 0.10 22.51
C ALA A 130 -11.05 -0.23 22.17
N ALA A 131 -10.09 0.64 22.54
CA ALA A 131 -8.68 0.42 22.25
C ALA A 131 -8.16 -0.88 22.88
N ALA A 132 -7.45 -1.68 22.08
CA ALA A 132 -6.81 -2.91 22.52
C ALA A 132 -5.38 -2.65 23.06
N GLY A 133 -4.81 -3.65 23.73
CA GLY A 133 -3.43 -3.60 24.22
C GLY A 133 -3.29 -3.14 25.69
N GLU A 134 -2.03 -2.93 26.07
CA GLU A 134 -1.65 -2.59 27.44
C GLU A 134 -1.91 -1.11 27.74
N ILE A 135 -2.14 -0.78 29.01
CA ILE A 135 -2.23 0.62 29.43
C ILE A 135 -0.83 1.20 29.45
N VAL A 136 -0.57 2.15 28.57
CA VAL A 136 0.75 2.82 28.42
C VAL A 136 0.72 4.28 28.84
N SER A 137 -0.48 4.86 29.00
CA SER A 137 -0.64 6.25 29.42
C SER A 137 -1.81 6.43 30.39
N ALA A 138 -1.65 7.38 31.30
CA ALA A 138 -2.73 7.79 32.20
C ALA A 138 -3.85 8.48 31.39
N PRO A 139 -5.10 8.50 31.89
CA PRO A 139 -6.17 9.26 31.25
C PRO A 139 -5.80 10.75 31.12
N PRO A 140 -6.10 11.39 29.98
CA PRO A 140 -5.85 12.82 29.81
C PRO A 140 -6.66 13.64 30.82
N GLU A 141 -6.06 14.71 31.37
CA GLU A 141 -6.71 15.54 32.40
C GLU A 141 -7.89 16.37 31.85
N ARG A 142 -7.90 16.59 30.53
CA ARG A 142 -8.88 17.43 29.85
C ARG A 142 -9.41 16.70 28.63
N VAL A 143 -10.71 16.82 28.42
CA VAL A 143 -11.38 16.45 27.16
C VAL A 143 -11.94 17.74 26.57
N LEU A 144 -11.65 17.98 25.30
CA LEU A 144 -12.14 19.14 24.55
C LEU A 144 -12.85 18.67 23.29
N THR A 145 -13.87 19.40 22.88
CA THR A 145 -14.51 19.20 21.58
C THR A 145 -13.79 20.02 20.51
N LEU A 146 -13.91 19.59 19.25
CA LEU A 146 -13.41 20.37 18.11
C LEU A 146 -14.06 21.77 18.05
N ALA A 147 -15.34 21.87 18.41
CA ALA A 147 -16.07 23.14 18.45
C ALA A 147 -15.51 24.11 19.50
N GLU A 148 -15.10 23.62 20.67
CA GLU A 148 -14.44 24.43 21.71
C GLU A 148 -13.07 24.95 21.24
N LEU A 149 -12.26 24.09 20.63
CA LEU A 149 -10.96 24.48 20.05
C LEU A 149 -11.13 25.55 18.97
N ARG A 150 -12.11 25.36 18.08
CA ARG A 150 -12.46 26.32 17.03
C ARG A 150 -12.94 27.65 17.57
N THR A 151 -13.69 27.65 18.68
CA THR A 151 -14.15 28.88 19.34
C THR A 151 -13.01 29.61 20.05
N GLY A 152 -12.09 28.89 20.70
CA GLY A 152 -10.99 29.50 21.47
C GLY A 152 -9.78 29.93 20.63
N HIS A 153 -9.48 29.18 19.56
CA HIS A 153 -8.22 29.31 18.81
C HIS A 153 -8.42 29.42 17.29
N GLY A 154 -9.64 29.20 16.80
CA GLY A 154 -9.98 29.31 15.38
C GLY A 154 -10.20 30.75 14.89
N PRO A 155 -10.75 30.92 13.67
CA PRO A 155 -11.05 29.86 12.71
C PRO A 155 -9.79 29.14 12.23
N PHE A 156 -9.94 27.94 11.67
CA PHE A 156 -8.84 27.15 11.13
C PHE A 156 -9.02 26.94 9.63
N ASP A 157 -7.93 27.07 8.89
CA ASP A 157 -7.86 26.79 7.45
C ASP A 157 -7.54 25.32 7.19
N LEU A 158 -6.82 24.68 8.12
CA LEU A 158 -6.51 23.25 8.14
C LEU A 158 -6.72 22.67 9.54
N VAL A 159 -7.36 21.50 9.60
CA VAL A 159 -7.38 20.64 10.78
C VAL A 159 -6.81 19.28 10.39
N LYS A 160 -5.71 18.87 11.04
CA LYS A 160 -5.22 17.49 11.00
C LYS A 160 -5.94 16.67 12.08
N LEU A 161 -6.36 15.46 11.74
CA LEU A 161 -6.92 14.47 12.66
C LEU A 161 -6.14 13.16 12.53
N ASP A 162 -5.42 12.84 13.60
CA ASP A 162 -4.63 11.63 13.75
C ASP A 162 -4.81 11.19 15.22
N LEU A 163 -5.95 10.59 15.50
CA LEU A 163 -6.48 10.39 16.85
C LEU A 163 -6.61 8.91 17.21
N GLU A 164 -5.93 8.05 16.45
CA GLU A 164 -5.81 6.62 16.71
C GLU A 164 -7.19 5.96 16.90
N GLY A 165 -8.13 6.26 15.98
CA GLY A 165 -9.45 5.65 15.90
C GLY A 165 -10.62 6.48 16.44
N MET A 166 -10.39 7.74 16.83
CA MET A 166 -11.44 8.66 17.31
C MET A 166 -11.90 9.69 16.26
N GLU A 167 -11.39 9.61 15.03
CA GLU A 167 -11.63 10.59 13.96
C GLU A 167 -13.12 10.69 13.64
N SER A 168 -13.81 9.55 13.44
CA SER A 168 -15.23 9.52 13.11
C SER A 168 -16.11 10.20 14.17
N GLU A 169 -15.84 9.95 15.45
CA GLU A 169 -16.59 10.53 16.56
C GLU A 169 -16.39 12.05 16.61
N VAL A 170 -15.13 12.51 16.51
CA VAL A 170 -14.79 13.93 16.54
C VAL A 170 -15.41 14.67 15.36
N LEU A 171 -15.31 14.13 14.14
CA LEU A 171 -15.93 14.71 12.94
C LEU A 171 -17.44 14.82 13.08
N ALA A 172 -18.10 13.74 13.50
CA ALA A 172 -19.55 13.71 13.69
C ALA A 172 -20.02 14.77 14.70
N SER A 173 -19.23 15.01 15.76
CA SER A 173 -19.55 15.99 16.80
C SER A 173 -19.54 17.45 16.32
N ASP A 174 -18.83 17.77 15.23
CA ASP A 174 -18.77 19.12 14.64
C ASP A 174 -19.26 19.15 13.17
N ALA A 175 -20.07 18.16 12.77
CA ALA A 175 -20.55 17.96 11.40
C ALA A 175 -21.22 19.21 10.81
N ALA A 176 -21.98 19.95 11.63
CA ALA A 176 -22.70 21.15 11.20
C ALA A 176 -21.77 22.27 10.71
N GLU A 177 -20.52 22.34 11.19
CA GLU A 177 -19.54 23.25 10.61
C GLU A 177 -18.74 22.60 9.50
N LEU A 178 -18.18 21.41 9.74
CA LEU A 178 -17.22 20.81 8.81
C LEU A 178 -17.83 20.50 7.45
N SER A 179 -19.10 20.10 7.40
CA SER A 179 -19.87 19.88 6.16
C SER A 179 -20.00 21.13 5.29
N LYS A 180 -19.78 22.34 5.82
CA LYS A 180 -19.75 23.57 5.02
C LYS A 180 -18.52 23.63 4.10
N GLY A 181 -17.56 22.73 4.30
CA GLY A 181 -16.34 22.63 3.50
C GLY A 181 -15.49 23.89 3.58
N ARG A 182 -15.54 24.66 4.68
CA ARG A 182 -14.76 25.91 4.85
C ARG A 182 -13.35 25.68 5.37
N THR A 183 -13.14 24.57 6.07
CA THR A 183 -11.85 24.15 6.62
C THR A 183 -11.38 22.94 5.85
N THR A 184 -10.10 22.95 5.45
CA THR A 184 -9.46 21.77 4.85
C THR A 184 -9.22 20.75 5.96
N LEU A 185 -9.49 19.48 5.70
CA LEU A 185 -9.22 18.41 6.66
C LEU A 185 -8.11 17.51 6.12
N TRP A 186 -7.16 17.17 6.98
CA TRP A 186 -6.15 16.15 6.73
C TRP A 186 -6.35 15.04 7.75
N LEU A 187 -6.71 13.84 7.31
CA LEU A 187 -7.05 12.74 8.21
C LEU A 187 -6.13 11.57 7.96
N GLU A 188 -5.62 10.96 9.03
CA GLU A 188 -4.89 9.69 8.91
C GLU A 188 -5.79 8.63 8.23
N CYS A 189 -5.23 7.86 7.30
CA CYS A 189 -5.96 6.86 6.53
C CYS A 189 -5.28 5.49 6.60
N ASN A 190 -5.67 4.73 7.62
CA ASN A 190 -5.23 3.37 7.82
C ASN A 190 -6.04 2.35 7.01
N GLU A 191 -5.50 1.14 6.89
CA GLU A 191 -6.16 0.02 6.21
C GLU A 191 -7.18 -0.65 7.13
N ASN A 192 -8.27 0.05 7.43
CA ASN A 192 -9.30 -0.43 8.34
C ASN A 192 -10.70 0.14 7.99
N GLN A 193 -11.73 -0.40 8.64
CA GLN A 193 -13.11 0.04 8.45
C GLN A 193 -13.34 1.49 8.89
N VAL A 194 -12.63 1.98 9.92
CA VAL A 194 -12.80 3.35 10.44
C VAL A 194 -12.47 4.38 9.36
N SER A 195 -11.39 4.19 8.60
CA SER A 195 -11.03 5.09 7.50
C SER A 195 -12.06 5.07 6.36
N LEU A 196 -12.72 3.94 6.10
CA LEU A 196 -13.82 3.87 5.14
C LEU A 196 -15.07 4.61 5.65
N ASP A 197 -15.39 4.47 6.93
CA ASP A 197 -16.54 5.15 7.55
C ASP A 197 -16.34 6.68 7.57
N VAL A 198 -15.12 7.15 7.86
CA VAL A 198 -14.72 8.56 7.74
C VAL A 198 -14.92 9.05 6.31
N ALA A 199 -14.41 8.31 5.32
CA ALA A 199 -14.55 8.69 3.92
C ALA A 199 -16.03 8.76 3.49
N ALA A 200 -16.86 7.83 3.95
CA ALA A 200 -18.30 7.83 3.65
C ALA A 200 -18.98 9.07 4.20
N MET A 201 -18.67 9.43 5.45
CA MET A 201 -19.19 10.64 6.08
C MET A 201 -18.81 11.92 5.31
N LEU A 202 -17.55 12.03 4.88
CA LEU A 202 -17.06 13.21 4.14
C LEU A 202 -17.69 13.32 2.74
N LEU A 203 -17.87 12.18 2.05
CA LEU A 203 -18.55 12.11 0.77
C LEU A 203 -20.05 12.44 0.89
N ASP A 204 -20.71 11.97 1.95
CA ASP A 204 -22.13 12.28 2.24
C ASP A 204 -22.35 13.77 2.52
N TRP A 205 -21.35 14.46 3.07
CA TRP A 205 -21.36 15.93 3.20
C TRP A 205 -21.11 16.65 1.88
N GLY A 206 -20.82 15.93 0.79
CA GLY A 206 -20.54 16.48 -0.53
C GLY A 206 -19.18 17.16 -0.62
N LEU A 207 -18.23 16.81 0.25
CA LEU A 207 -16.88 17.37 0.23
C LEU A 207 -16.04 16.68 -0.85
N ASP A 208 -15.19 17.46 -1.52
CA ASP A 208 -14.14 16.89 -2.37
C ASP A 208 -13.15 16.12 -1.48
N LEU A 209 -12.86 14.87 -1.88
CA LEU A 209 -12.01 13.95 -1.13
C LEU A 209 -10.88 13.41 -2.01
N TYR A 210 -9.67 13.37 -1.45
CA TYR A 210 -8.48 12.84 -2.10
C TYR A 210 -7.75 11.91 -1.14
N TYR A 211 -7.27 10.80 -1.65
CA TYR A 211 -6.37 9.88 -0.97
C TYR A 211 -4.94 10.17 -1.40
N PHE A 212 -4.06 10.39 -0.43
CA PHE A 212 -2.63 10.58 -0.64
C PHE A 212 -1.85 9.54 0.15
N ALA A 213 -1.04 8.74 -0.54
CA ALA A 213 -0.16 7.76 0.07
C ALA A 213 1.29 8.08 -0.27
N PHE A 214 2.18 7.90 0.71
CA PHE A 214 3.58 8.26 0.59
C PHE A 214 4.44 7.24 1.31
N PRO A 215 5.66 6.92 0.80
CA PRO A 215 6.56 6.05 1.53
C PRO A 215 6.97 6.71 2.85
N SER A 216 7.09 5.92 3.91
CA SER A 216 7.61 6.41 5.20
C SER A 216 9.07 6.87 5.10
N TYR A 217 9.81 6.33 4.13
CA TYR A 217 11.18 6.71 3.79
C TYR A 217 11.23 7.74 2.65
N ASN A 218 11.85 8.89 2.93
CA ASN A 218 12.19 9.89 1.93
C ASN A 218 13.64 9.68 1.43
N PRO A 219 13.87 9.44 0.11
CA PRO A 219 15.22 9.28 -0.44
C PRO A 219 16.09 10.54 -0.34
N ASN A 220 15.47 11.71 -0.25
CA ASN A 220 16.11 13.01 -0.02
C ASN A 220 16.03 13.42 1.46
N ASN A 221 16.18 12.46 2.38
CA ASN A 221 16.17 12.74 3.81
C ASN A 221 17.37 13.60 4.24
N LEU A 222 17.23 14.32 5.36
CA LEU A 222 18.23 15.25 5.87
C LEU A 222 19.64 14.66 5.95
N ARG A 223 19.76 13.38 6.30
CA ARG A 223 21.05 12.71 6.49
C ARG A 223 21.58 12.03 5.24
N ASN A 224 20.85 12.08 4.13
CA ASN A 224 21.15 11.35 2.89
C ASN A 224 21.41 9.86 3.16
N ASP A 225 20.76 9.28 4.16
CA ASP A 225 20.86 7.85 4.43
C ASP A 225 20.13 7.11 3.30
N PRO A 226 20.83 6.30 2.49
CA PRO A 226 20.24 5.65 1.32
C PRO A 226 19.38 4.45 1.68
N ASP A 227 19.35 4.05 2.95
CA ASP A 227 18.85 2.75 3.35
C ASP A 227 17.53 2.85 4.14
N PRO A 228 16.39 2.39 3.57
CA PRO A 228 15.10 2.37 4.27
C PRO A 228 15.07 1.29 5.36
N ILE A 229 14.67 1.66 6.58
CA ILE A 229 14.50 0.72 7.71
C ILE A 229 13.31 -0.20 7.50
N TYR A 230 12.28 0.31 6.82
CA TYR A 230 11.08 -0.43 6.45
C TYR A 230 10.88 -0.31 4.93
N PRO A 231 11.48 -1.22 4.13
CA PRO A 231 11.37 -1.18 2.69
C PRO A 231 9.91 -1.19 2.23
N PHE A 232 9.54 -0.20 1.41
CA PHE A 232 8.20 -0.05 0.83
C PHE A 232 7.04 0.05 1.85
N ALA A 233 7.33 0.47 3.09
CA ALA A 233 6.28 0.90 4.00
C ALA A 233 5.71 2.25 3.55
N TYR A 234 4.39 2.34 3.41
CA TYR A 234 3.70 3.59 3.12
C TYR A 234 2.73 3.94 4.23
N GLU A 235 2.68 5.24 4.48
CA GLU A 235 1.62 5.91 5.22
C GLU A 235 0.61 6.49 4.23
N ALA A 236 -0.57 6.86 4.73
CA ALA A 236 -1.57 7.52 3.92
C ALA A 236 -2.49 8.43 4.72
N GLY A 237 -3.06 9.42 4.02
CA GLY A 237 -4.07 10.30 4.57
C GLY A 237 -5.14 10.68 3.55
N LEU A 238 -6.29 11.12 4.08
CA LEU A 238 -7.39 11.70 3.33
C LEU A 238 -7.32 13.23 3.43
N LEU A 239 -7.34 13.89 2.27
CA LEU A 239 -7.47 15.34 2.17
C LEU A 239 -8.91 15.67 1.76
N ALA A 240 -9.64 16.37 2.62
CA ALA A 240 -11.02 16.78 2.36
C ALA A 240 -11.17 18.30 2.27
N ALA A 241 -12.06 18.75 1.38
CA ALA A 241 -12.39 20.15 1.13
C ALA A 241 -11.18 21.10 0.89
N PRO A 242 -10.17 20.70 0.09
CA PRO A 242 -8.98 21.52 -0.12
C PRO A 242 -9.31 22.85 -0.80
N LYS A 243 -8.66 23.92 -0.35
CA LYS A 243 -8.83 25.28 -0.92
C LYS A 243 -8.06 25.50 -2.21
N VAL A 244 -6.92 24.83 -2.31
CA VAL A 244 -6.10 24.81 -3.50
C VAL A 244 -6.22 23.41 -4.10
N PRO A 245 -6.54 23.25 -5.40
CA PRO A 245 -6.64 21.95 -6.03
C PRO A 245 -5.35 21.14 -5.82
N PRO A 246 -5.41 19.95 -5.20
CA PRO A 246 -4.23 19.17 -4.90
C PRO A 246 -3.57 18.66 -6.19
N LYS A 247 -2.24 18.68 -6.21
CA LYS A 247 -1.44 18.15 -7.31
C LYS A 247 -0.22 17.45 -6.75
N LEU A 248 0.21 16.42 -7.46
CA LEU A 248 1.45 15.72 -7.14
C LEU A 248 2.60 16.46 -7.82
N GLU A 249 3.40 17.19 -7.03
CA GLU A 249 4.58 17.89 -7.52
C GLU A 249 5.67 16.90 -7.97
N ALA A 250 6.60 17.36 -8.81
CA ALA A 250 7.63 16.50 -9.40
C ALA A 250 8.45 15.73 -8.36
N SER A 251 8.82 16.37 -7.24
CA SER A 251 9.56 15.73 -6.15
C SER A 251 8.78 14.59 -5.49
N LEU A 252 7.46 14.76 -5.29
CA LEU A 252 6.61 13.73 -4.71
C LEU A 252 6.41 12.55 -5.67
N ILE A 253 6.36 12.81 -6.98
CA ILE A 253 6.36 11.76 -8.01
C ILE A 253 7.68 10.97 -7.96
N GLU A 254 8.82 11.65 -7.85
CA GLU A 254 10.14 11.00 -7.74
C GLU A 254 10.26 10.14 -6.49
N HIS A 255 9.60 10.54 -5.40
CA HIS A 255 9.51 9.76 -4.16
C HIS A 255 8.44 8.65 -4.23
N ALA A 256 7.82 8.43 -5.39
CA ALA A 256 6.79 7.41 -5.59
C ALA A 256 5.55 7.59 -4.68
N CYS A 257 5.21 8.84 -4.35
CA CYS A 257 3.94 9.18 -3.71
C CYS A 257 2.77 9.00 -4.69
N MET A 258 1.58 8.77 -4.16
CA MET A 258 0.36 8.47 -4.91
C MET A 258 -0.73 9.45 -4.51
N LEU A 259 -1.48 9.97 -5.49
CA LEU A 259 -2.62 10.88 -5.26
C LEU A 259 -3.80 10.45 -6.12
N THR A 260 -4.93 10.18 -5.48
CA THR A 260 -6.17 9.74 -6.16
C THR A 260 -7.35 10.55 -5.65
N ARG A 261 -8.18 11.09 -6.56
CA ARG A 261 -9.47 11.67 -6.17
C ARG A 261 -10.45 10.53 -5.86
N ILE A 262 -11.15 10.63 -4.74
CA ILE A 262 -12.12 9.64 -4.29
C ILE A 262 -13.52 10.20 -4.44
N ALA A 263 -14.34 9.53 -5.25
CA ALA A 263 -15.76 9.83 -5.44
C ALA A 263 -16.67 8.77 -4.80
N THR A 264 -16.14 7.57 -4.54
CA THR A 264 -16.90 6.47 -3.91
C THR A 264 -16.02 5.68 -2.93
N ILE A 265 -16.66 4.94 -2.02
CA ILE A 265 -15.94 4.05 -1.08
C ILE A 265 -15.19 2.94 -1.81
N ALA A 266 -15.75 2.40 -2.90
CA ALA A 266 -15.09 1.39 -3.71
C ALA A 266 -13.77 1.91 -4.32
N GLU A 267 -13.69 3.19 -4.66
CA GLU A 267 -12.45 3.82 -5.13
C GLU A 267 -11.41 3.96 -4.02
N LEU A 268 -11.82 4.27 -2.79
CA LEU A 268 -10.89 4.30 -1.65
C LEU A 268 -10.39 2.91 -1.29
N GLU A 269 -11.26 1.91 -1.25
CA GLU A 269 -10.86 0.51 -1.04
C GLU A 269 -9.85 0.05 -2.09
N GLU A 270 -10.07 0.42 -3.35
CA GLU A 270 -9.14 0.09 -4.43
C GLU A 270 -7.81 0.82 -4.30
N ALA A 271 -7.83 2.09 -3.89
CA ALA A 271 -6.62 2.85 -3.59
C ALA A 271 -5.82 2.20 -2.46
N LEU A 272 -6.47 1.86 -1.34
CA LEU A 272 -5.85 1.15 -0.22
C LEU A 272 -5.25 -0.19 -0.66
N TRP A 273 -6.01 -0.98 -1.44
CA TRP A 273 -5.53 -2.26 -1.97
C TRP A 273 -4.27 -2.11 -2.84
N ARG A 274 -4.13 -1.01 -3.58
CA ARG A 274 -2.98 -0.74 -4.46
C ARG A 274 -1.83 0.02 -3.80
N THR A 275 -1.98 0.45 -2.55
CA THR A 275 -0.91 1.08 -1.77
C THR A 275 0.01 0.01 -1.17
N PRO A 276 1.34 0.11 -1.34
CA PRO A 276 2.27 -0.76 -0.63
C PRO A 276 2.11 -0.64 0.87
N ARG A 277 2.12 -1.75 1.58
CA ARG A 277 2.22 -1.72 3.06
C ARG A 277 3.56 -2.21 3.55
N TRP A 278 4.14 -3.14 2.82
CA TRP A 278 5.45 -3.70 3.08
C TRP A 278 6.02 -4.28 1.80
N GLY A 279 7.34 -4.35 1.71
CA GLY A 279 8.04 -5.05 0.64
C GLY A 279 9.33 -5.68 1.15
N MET A 280 9.85 -6.62 0.35
CA MET A 280 11.13 -7.24 0.66
C MET A 280 12.29 -6.29 0.36
N ARG A 281 13.34 -6.33 1.18
CA ARG A 281 14.54 -5.52 0.97
C ARG A 281 15.21 -5.83 -0.37
N GLU A 282 15.12 -7.07 -0.84
CA GLU A 282 15.65 -7.55 -2.11
C GLU A 282 14.95 -6.93 -3.33
N TRP A 283 13.79 -6.30 -3.14
CA TRP A 283 13.09 -5.59 -4.21
C TRP A 283 13.63 -4.16 -4.40
N LEU A 284 14.41 -3.63 -3.44
CA LEU A 284 15.05 -2.33 -3.57
C LEU A 284 15.98 -2.31 -4.79
N GLY A 285 15.87 -1.27 -5.60
CA GLY A 285 16.65 -1.11 -6.84
C GLY A 285 16.07 -1.83 -8.06
N ALA A 286 15.03 -2.65 -7.90
CA ALA A 286 14.23 -3.09 -9.04
C ALA A 286 13.42 -1.90 -9.58
N LYS A 287 13.31 -1.77 -10.91
CA LYS A 287 12.40 -0.80 -11.53
C LYS A 287 10.96 -1.33 -11.45
N THR A 288 10.36 -1.22 -10.28
CA THR A 288 8.98 -1.68 -9.99
C THR A 288 8.12 -0.50 -9.59
N SER A 289 6.87 -0.46 -10.06
CA SER A 289 5.92 0.56 -9.60
C SER A 289 5.42 0.25 -8.18
N PRO A 290 4.97 1.26 -7.41
CA PRO A 290 4.35 1.02 -6.11
C PRO A 290 3.21 0.00 -6.17
N GLU A 291 2.34 0.06 -7.19
CA GLU A 291 1.21 -0.86 -7.30
C GLU A 291 1.66 -2.31 -7.48
N PHE A 292 2.76 -2.55 -8.20
CA PHE A 292 3.37 -3.89 -8.28
C PHE A 292 3.79 -4.38 -6.90
N VAL A 293 4.46 -3.52 -6.13
CA VAL A 293 4.94 -3.87 -4.79
C VAL A 293 3.76 -4.16 -3.86
N ALA A 294 2.68 -3.38 -3.95
CA ALA A 294 1.46 -3.63 -3.20
C ALA A 294 0.89 -5.03 -3.49
N LEU A 295 0.67 -5.36 -4.75
CA LEU A 295 0.11 -6.66 -5.15
C LEU A 295 1.05 -7.83 -4.80
N ALA A 296 2.35 -7.66 -5.03
CA ALA A 296 3.36 -8.67 -4.69
C ALA A 296 3.46 -8.89 -3.17
N GLY A 297 3.45 -7.82 -2.38
CA GLY A 297 3.48 -7.86 -0.92
C GLY A 297 2.24 -8.56 -0.36
N ARG A 298 1.05 -8.22 -0.86
CA ARG A 298 -0.21 -8.87 -0.47
C ARG A 298 -0.24 -10.34 -0.82
N SER A 299 0.18 -10.69 -2.04
CA SER A 299 0.31 -12.09 -2.47
C SER A 299 1.30 -12.88 -1.59
N TRP A 300 2.40 -12.24 -1.20
CA TRP A 300 3.39 -12.84 -0.31
C TRP A 300 2.84 -13.08 1.11
N LEU A 301 2.08 -12.12 1.65
CA LEU A 301 1.41 -12.23 2.94
C LEU A 301 0.15 -13.12 2.91
N GLY A 302 -0.27 -13.58 1.73
CA GLY A 302 -1.48 -14.39 1.58
C GLY A 302 -2.78 -13.61 1.82
N GLN A 303 -2.74 -12.29 1.66
CA GLN A 303 -3.91 -11.42 1.77
C GLN A 303 -4.73 -11.46 0.47
N ASP A 304 -6.05 -11.48 0.61
CA ASP A 304 -6.98 -11.39 -0.51
C ASP A 304 -7.80 -10.08 -0.46
N ARG A 305 -8.43 -9.75 -1.59
CA ARG A 305 -9.16 -8.49 -1.78
C ARG A 305 -10.38 -8.34 -0.86
N HIS A 306 -10.89 -9.45 -0.31
CA HIS A 306 -12.10 -9.46 0.51
C HIS A 306 -11.82 -9.35 2.01
N SER A 307 -10.62 -9.72 2.48
CA SER A 307 -10.28 -9.74 3.90
C SER A 307 -9.15 -8.80 4.30
N PHE A 308 -8.61 -7.98 3.39
CA PHE A 308 -7.42 -7.17 3.67
C PHE A 308 -7.61 -6.11 4.76
N LEU A 309 -8.84 -5.61 4.93
CA LEU A 309 -9.19 -4.65 5.97
C LEU A 309 -9.26 -5.26 7.38
N ASP A 310 -9.34 -6.59 7.49
CA ASP A 310 -9.47 -7.31 8.77
C ASP A 310 -8.11 -7.48 9.47
N GLY A 311 -7.00 -7.13 8.80
CA GLY A 311 -5.69 -7.71 9.08
C GLY A 311 -4.59 -6.79 9.62
N TRP A 312 -4.78 -5.48 9.75
CA TRP A 312 -3.66 -4.60 10.14
C TRP A 312 -3.15 -4.90 11.55
N ALA A 313 -4.07 -5.04 12.53
CA ALA A 313 -3.69 -5.31 13.91
C ALA A 313 -2.95 -6.64 14.10
N SER A 314 -3.20 -7.66 13.26
CA SER A 314 -2.56 -8.98 13.41
C SER A 314 -1.32 -9.20 12.53
N ALA A 315 -1.11 -8.41 11.47
CA ALA A 315 -0.01 -8.61 10.52
C ALA A 315 1.25 -7.79 10.88
N ALA A 316 1.08 -6.57 11.42
CA ALA A 316 2.18 -5.78 11.95
C ALA A 316 2.82 -6.46 13.19
N GLU A 317 2.00 -7.09 14.03
CA GLU A 317 2.42 -7.84 15.23
C GLU A 317 3.26 -9.09 14.93
N GLN A 318 3.13 -9.69 13.73
CA GLN A 318 3.78 -10.98 13.41
C GLN A 318 5.07 -10.86 12.60
N THR A 319 5.41 -9.68 12.07
CA THR A 319 6.42 -9.56 11.01
C THR A 319 7.64 -8.73 11.40
N LEU A 320 7.64 -8.07 12.56
CA LEU A 320 8.81 -7.36 13.09
C LEU A 320 9.96 -8.30 13.52
N ASP A 321 9.71 -9.61 13.66
CA ASP A 321 10.69 -10.61 14.14
C ASP A 321 11.16 -11.65 13.10
N ARG A 322 10.73 -11.57 11.83
CA ARG A 322 11.06 -12.59 10.81
C ARG A 322 12.05 -12.10 9.77
N GLU A 323 13.30 -11.91 10.18
CA GLU A 323 14.44 -11.79 9.24
C GLU A 323 14.84 -13.15 8.62
N ASP A 324 14.43 -14.29 9.19
CA ASP A 324 14.94 -15.62 8.80
C ASP A 324 13.84 -16.62 8.38
N ALA A 325 13.21 -16.42 7.21
CA ALA A 325 12.44 -17.50 6.59
C ALA A 325 12.39 -17.42 5.05
N ALA A 326 13.30 -18.11 4.39
CA ALA A 326 13.05 -18.68 3.06
C ALA A 326 13.07 -20.23 3.17
N PRO A 327 12.20 -20.95 2.44
CA PRO A 327 12.72 -21.53 1.19
C PRO A 327 11.71 -21.66 0.02
N ALA A 328 12.26 -21.52 -1.19
CA ALA A 328 11.93 -22.25 -2.43
C ALA A 328 10.55 -22.14 -3.11
N ALA A 329 9.55 -21.43 -2.55
CA ALA A 329 8.27 -21.17 -3.24
C ALA A 329 8.19 -19.83 -3.99
N ALA A 330 9.16 -18.92 -3.78
CA ALA A 330 9.15 -17.57 -4.32
C ALA A 330 9.39 -17.50 -5.84
N GLY A 331 10.15 -18.44 -6.42
CA GLY A 331 10.44 -18.45 -7.87
C GLY A 331 9.25 -18.84 -8.75
N LEU A 332 8.34 -19.68 -8.25
CA LEU A 332 7.13 -20.11 -8.99
C LEU A 332 6.00 -19.07 -8.89
N ARG A 333 5.89 -18.34 -7.78
CA ARG A 333 4.89 -17.27 -7.61
C ARG A 333 5.27 -15.96 -8.29
N LEU A 334 6.56 -15.63 -8.37
CA LEU A 334 7.06 -14.49 -9.14
C LEU A 334 6.76 -14.66 -10.64
N SER A 335 6.79 -15.89 -11.17
CA SER A 335 6.44 -16.16 -12.57
C SER A 335 4.94 -16.01 -12.88
N ALA A 336 4.06 -16.27 -11.90
CA ALA A 336 2.62 -16.08 -12.02
C ALA A 336 2.25 -14.58 -11.96
N VAL A 337 2.88 -13.83 -11.05
CA VAL A 337 2.70 -12.37 -10.93
C VAL A 337 3.33 -11.62 -12.12
N LEU A 338 4.48 -12.08 -12.64
CA LEU A 338 5.07 -11.56 -13.89
C LEU A 338 4.18 -11.86 -15.11
N ALA A 339 3.49 -13.01 -15.16
CA ALA A 339 2.52 -13.32 -16.21
C ALA A 339 1.22 -12.51 -16.08
N GLU A 340 0.79 -12.20 -14.85
CA GLU A 340 -0.36 -11.35 -14.55
C GLU A 340 -0.09 -9.88 -14.92
N LEU A 341 1.13 -9.38 -14.64
CA LEU A 341 1.59 -8.06 -15.07
C LEU A 341 1.98 -7.97 -16.54
N GLU A 342 2.44 -9.05 -17.19
CA GLU A 342 2.59 -9.06 -18.66
C GLU A 342 1.21 -9.09 -19.33
N ALA A 343 0.21 -9.74 -18.74
CA ALA A 343 -1.18 -9.68 -19.17
C ALA A 343 -1.80 -8.29 -18.95
N GLU A 344 -1.45 -7.58 -17.87
CA GLU A 344 -1.96 -6.23 -17.57
C GLU A 344 -1.20 -5.11 -18.31
N ARG A 345 0.12 -5.24 -18.49
CA ARG A 345 0.93 -4.37 -19.36
C ARG A 345 0.54 -4.52 -20.84
N SER A 346 0.06 -5.70 -21.23
CA SER A 346 -0.56 -5.93 -22.55
C SER A 346 -2.00 -5.41 -22.64
N ARG A 347 -2.73 -5.25 -21.52
CA ARG A 347 -4.01 -4.53 -21.45
C ARG A 347 -3.81 -3.01 -21.58
N VAL A 348 -2.79 -2.44 -20.90
CA VAL A 348 -2.49 -0.99 -20.92
C VAL A 348 -1.80 -0.53 -22.22
N ALA A 349 -0.94 -1.36 -22.84
CA ALA A 349 -0.30 -1.02 -24.11
C ALA A 349 -1.27 -1.00 -25.31
N VAL A 350 -2.45 -1.61 -25.19
CA VAL A 350 -3.51 -1.55 -26.22
C VAL A 350 -4.40 -0.31 -26.05
N ASP A 351 -4.46 0.29 -24.86
CA ASP A 351 -5.20 1.54 -24.60
C ASP A 351 -4.38 2.83 -24.77
N ALA A 352 -3.04 2.78 -24.68
CA ALA A 352 -2.23 4.00 -24.70
C ALA A 352 -1.96 4.60 -26.10
N PHE A 353 -1.98 3.82 -27.19
CA PHE A 353 -1.55 4.33 -28.51
C PHE A 353 -2.68 4.89 -29.39
N GLY A 354 -3.94 4.51 -29.13
CA GLY A 354 -5.10 5.05 -29.86
C GLY A 354 -5.71 6.30 -29.19
N ILE A 355 -5.55 6.43 -27.88
CA ILE A 355 -6.10 7.56 -27.12
C ILE A 355 -5.22 8.79 -27.26
N ASP A 356 -3.89 8.69 -27.38
CA ASP A 356 -3.03 9.87 -27.45
C ASP A 356 -3.14 10.61 -28.81
N GLU A 357 -3.36 9.89 -29.90
CA GLU A 357 -3.65 10.51 -31.21
C GLU A 357 -5.08 11.08 -31.26
N SER A 358 -6.04 10.41 -30.63
CA SER A 358 -7.42 10.90 -30.49
C SER A 358 -7.50 12.11 -29.54
N ARG A 359 -6.71 12.11 -28.47
CA ARG A 359 -6.54 13.20 -27.51
C ARG A 359 -5.86 14.39 -28.17
N ARG A 360 -4.82 14.20 -28.98
CA ARG A 360 -4.24 15.28 -29.80
C ARG A 360 -5.25 15.92 -30.76
N ARG A 361 -6.13 15.12 -31.37
CA ARG A 361 -7.22 15.64 -32.23
C ARG A 361 -8.29 16.39 -31.43
N ILE A 362 -8.60 15.94 -30.21
CA ILE A 362 -9.51 16.61 -29.27
C ILE A 362 -8.88 17.91 -28.72
N GLU A 363 -7.60 17.91 -28.39
CA GLU A 363 -6.84 19.08 -27.91
C GLU A 363 -6.66 20.14 -29.01
N GLN A 364 -6.44 19.73 -30.27
CA GLN A 364 -6.44 20.65 -31.41
C GLN A 364 -7.83 21.25 -31.68
N ALA A 365 -8.89 20.46 -31.52
CA ALA A 365 -10.28 20.94 -31.62
C ALA A 365 -10.66 21.87 -30.45
N ALA A 366 -10.20 21.59 -29.23
CA ALA A 366 -10.40 22.43 -28.05
C ALA A 366 -9.62 23.75 -28.13
N ALA A 367 -8.39 23.72 -28.65
CA ALA A 367 -7.60 24.93 -28.90
C ALA A 367 -8.23 25.84 -29.97
N ALA A 368 -8.86 25.26 -31.00
CA ALA A 368 -9.64 26.00 -32.00
C ALA A 368 -10.92 26.61 -31.42
N ALA A 369 -11.58 25.92 -30.47
CA ALA A 369 -12.74 26.42 -29.74
C ALA A 369 -12.37 27.57 -28.77
N ALA A 370 -11.24 27.47 -28.06
CA ALA A 370 -10.74 28.53 -27.18
C ALA A 370 -10.39 29.81 -27.97
N LYS A 371 -9.74 29.67 -29.14
CA LYS A 371 -9.51 30.83 -30.05
C LYS A 371 -10.80 31.47 -30.57
N ALA A 372 -11.87 30.69 -30.73
CA ALA A 372 -13.18 31.22 -31.11
C ALA A 372 -13.90 31.90 -29.92
N GLN A 373 -13.64 31.45 -28.69
CA GLN A 373 -14.14 32.05 -27.46
C GLN A 373 -13.42 33.36 -27.11
N ASP A 374 -12.12 33.48 -27.33
CA ASP A 374 -11.39 34.75 -27.15
C ASP A 374 -11.87 35.82 -28.15
N ARG A 375 -12.07 35.45 -29.42
CA ARG A 375 -12.70 36.32 -30.43
C ARG A 375 -14.15 36.71 -30.08
N PHE A 376 -14.85 35.86 -29.33
CA PHE A 376 -16.20 36.12 -28.82
C PHE A 376 -16.18 37.08 -27.62
N LEU A 377 -15.17 37.01 -26.76
CA LEU A 377 -14.94 37.95 -25.66
C LEU A 377 -14.47 39.33 -26.15
N GLU A 378 -13.64 39.39 -27.20
CA GLU A 378 -13.31 40.65 -27.90
C GLU A 378 -14.56 41.28 -28.53
N ALA A 379 -15.43 40.48 -29.18
CA ALA A 379 -16.70 40.96 -29.75
C ALA A 379 -17.74 41.38 -28.68
N LEU A 380 -17.67 40.82 -27.47
CA LEU A 380 -18.50 41.19 -26.32
C LEU A 380 -18.09 42.54 -25.71
N GLN A 381 -16.85 42.97 -25.90
CA GLN A 381 -16.38 44.29 -25.47
C GLN A 381 -16.87 45.43 -26.40
N GLU A 382 -17.34 45.11 -27.62
CA GLU A 382 -17.75 46.12 -28.61
C GLU A 382 -19.26 46.38 -28.74
N VAL A 383 -20.18 45.54 -28.22
CA VAL A 383 -21.63 45.75 -28.48
C VAL A 383 -22.52 45.46 -27.28
N GLY A 384 -23.22 46.50 -26.81
CA GLY A 384 -24.31 46.40 -25.84
C GLY A 384 -25.60 45.81 -26.40
N THR A 385 -26.30 45.05 -25.55
CA THR A 385 -27.72 44.63 -25.55
C THR A 385 -28.22 43.47 -26.47
N GLU A 386 -28.94 42.54 -25.80
CA GLU A 386 -30.12 41.75 -26.24
C GLU A 386 -30.05 40.42 -27.05
N ARG A 387 -30.48 39.33 -26.37
CA ARG A 387 -31.29 38.13 -26.76
C ARG A 387 -30.91 37.25 -27.96
N SER A 388 -30.27 37.73 -29.02
CA SER A 388 -30.02 36.97 -30.25
C SER A 388 -28.90 35.93 -30.11
N LEU A 389 -27.87 36.24 -29.31
CA LEU A 389 -26.77 35.33 -28.97
C LEU A 389 -27.24 34.10 -28.17
N ARG A 390 -28.30 34.27 -27.37
CA ARG A 390 -28.93 33.21 -26.57
C ARG A 390 -29.55 32.11 -27.45
N ARG A 391 -30.22 32.50 -28.54
CA ARG A 391 -30.78 31.56 -29.52
C ARG A 391 -29.72 30.79 -30.29
N ARG A 392 -28.55 31.41 -30.49
CA ARG A 392 -27.42 30.76 -31.15
C ARG A 392 -26.77 29.73 -30.22
N ALA A 393 -26.70 30.02 -28.91
CA ALA A 393 -26.23 29.09 -27.88
C ALA A 393 -27.17 27.88 -27.70
N GLU A 394 -28.48 28.08 -27.82
CA GLU A 394 -29.48 27.00 -27.80
C GLU A 394 -29.30 26.02 -28.97
N ARG A 395 -28.96 26.53 -30.17
CA ARG A 395 -28.64 25.65 -31.32
C ARG A 395 -27.37 24.83 -31.14
N THR A 396 -26.36 25.39 -30.49
CA THR A 396 -25.12 24.65 -30.20
C THR A 396 -25.35 23.51 -29.20
N LEU A 397 -26.34 23.67 -28.30
CA LEU A 397 -26.77 22.65 -27.35
C LEU A 397 -27.49 21.48 -28.06
N GLU A 398 -28.39 21.79 -29.00
CA GLU A 398 -29.08 20.78 -29.83
C GLU A 398 -28.10 19.95 -30.68
N GLU A 399 -27.03 20.56 -31.18
CA GLU A 399 -25.97 19.86 -31.92
C GLU A 399 -25.09 18.98 -31.02
N ALA A 400 -24.94 19.33 -29.74
CA ALA A 400 -24.23 18.51 -28.76
C ALA A 400 -25.04 17.27 -28.34
N GLU A 401 -26.37 17.41 -28.22
CA GLU A 401 -27.28 16.29 -27.92
C GLU A 401 -27.29 15.24 -29.04
N ARG A 402 -27.32 15.68 -30.31
CA ARG A 402 -27.21 14.79 -31.48
C ARG A 402 -25.90 14.00 -31.51
N ARG A 403 -24.81 14.57 -31.00
CA ARG A 403 -23.52 13.87 -30.87
C ARG A 403 -23.54 12.83 -29.76
N GLY A 404 -24.26 13.09 -28.67
CA GLY A 404 -24.50 12.12 -27.59
C GLY A 404 -25.25 10.86 -28.05
N GLU A 405 -26.27 11.03 -28.90
CA GLU A 405 -27.01 9.90 -29.48
C GLU A 405 -26.13 9.03 -30.39
N ALA A 406 -25.23 9.65 -31.17
CA ALA A 406 -24.28 8.93 -32.02
C ALA A 406 -23.27 8.10 -31.19
N LEU A 407 -22.82 8.64 -30.05
CA LEU A 407 -21.95 7.94 -29.10
C LEU A 407 -22.64 6.75 -28.42
N SER A 408 -23.92 6.90 -28.06
CA SER A 408 -24.74 5.80 -27.52
C SER A 408 -24.87 4.64 -28.52
N LYS A 409 -25.01 4.94 -29.81
CA LYS A 409 -25.05 3.92 -30.87
C LYS A 409 -23.70 3.21 -31.05
N ALA A 410 -22.59 3.92 -30.89
CA ALA A 410 -21.25 3.34 -30.93
C ALA A 410 -20.98 2.42 -29.72
N LEU A 411 -21.49 2.78 -28.54
CA LEU A 411 -21.40 1.96 -27.32
C LEU A 411 -22.07 0.58 -27.51
N LYS A 412 -23.27 0.55 -28.10
CA LYS A 412 -23.97 -0.72 -28.42
C LYS A 412 -23.21 -1.61 -29.41
N ALA A 413 -22.43 -1.02 -30.32
CA ALA A 413 -21.59 -1.78 -31.24
C ALA A 413 -20.37 -2.38 -30.53
N ALA A 414 -19.82 -1.67 -29.53
CA ALA A 414 -18.74 -2.18 -28.69
C ALA A 414 -19.18 -3.37 -27.82
N GLU A 415 -20.40 -3.32 -27.26
CA GLU A 415 -21.00 -4.43 -26.50
C GLU A 415 -21.16 -5.71 -27.34
N ALA A 416 -21.55 -5.56 -28.62
CA ALA A 416 -21.64 -6.70 -29.55
C ALA A 416 -20.25 -7.31 -29.86
N GLN A 417 -19.21 -6.48 -29.88
CA GLN A 417 -17.83 -6.91 -30.10
C GLN A 417 -17.27 -7.64 -28.87
N GLU A 418 -17.62 -7.20 -27.66
CA GLU A 418 -17.29 -7.87 -26.41
C GLU A 418 -17.86 -9.31 -26.35
N ALA A 419 -19.11 -9.49 -26.80
CA ALA A 419 -19.71 -10.82 -26.88
C ALA A 419 -18.95 -11.77 -27.84
N GLY A 420 -18.38 -11.22 -28.93
CA GLY A 420 -17.51 -11.96 -29.85
C GLY A 420 -16.19 -12.38 -29.20
N LEU A 421 -15.59 -11.52 -28.38
CA LEU A 421 -14.35 -11.80 -27.64
C LEU A 421 -14.55 -12.89 -26.57
N ARG A 422 -15.71 -12.94 -25.89
CA ARG A 422 -16.05 -14.03 -24.96
C ARG A 422 -16.08 -15.40 -25.63
N LYS A 423 -16.53 -15.47 -26.89
CA LYS A 423 -16.53 -16.72 -27.67
C LYS A 423 -15.12 -17.16 -28.06
N ALA A 424 -14.23 -16.21 -28.35
CA ALA A 424 -12.83 -16.49 -28.65
C ALA A 424 -12.05 -16.98 -27.42
N LEU A 425 -12.40 -16.46 -26.23
CA LEU A 425 -11.84 -16.90 -24.95
C LEU A 425 -12.13 -18.38 -24.66
N ALA A 426 -13.36 -18.83 -24.86
CA ALA A 426 -13.73 -20.24 -24.69
C ALA A 426 -12.94 -21.19 -25.62
N ALA A 427 -12.59 -20.75 -26.83
CA ALA A 427 -11.75 -21.52 -27.76
C ALA A 427 -10.27 -21.57 -27.34
N ALA A 428 -9.80 -20.56 -26.60
CA ALA A 428 -8.45 -20.55 -26.03
C ALA A 428 -8.31 -21.55 -24.86
N ASP A 429 -9.33 -21.67 -24.02
CA ASP A 429 -9.39 -22.63 -22.92
C ASP A 429 -9.30 -24.09 -23.43
N GLU A 430 -9.97 -24.38 -24.55
CA GLU A 430 -9.92 -25.69 -25.20
C GLU A 430 -8.51 -26.02 -25.73
N ARG A 431 -7.78 -25.00 -26.22
CA ARG A 431 -6.39 -25.14 -26.65
C ARG A 431 -5.43 -25.37 -25.49
N GLN A 432 -5.68 -24.73 -24.36
CA GLN A 432 -4.92 -24.92 -23.12
C GLN A 432 -5.07 -26.36 -22.60
N ALA A 433 -6.28 -26.91 -22.64
CA ALA A 433 -6.50 -28.32 -22.30
C ALA A 433 -5.67 -29.28 -23.18
N GLY A 434 -5.53 -28.97 -24.47
CA GLY A 434 -4.66 -29.72 -25.39
C GLY A 434 -3.17 -29.66 -25.03
N LEU A 435 -2.68 -28.52 -24.54
CA LEU A 435 -1.29 -28.38 -24.08
C LEU A 435 -1.02 -29.17 -22.80
N SER A 436 -1.99 -29.23 -21.88
CA SER A 436 -1.91 -30.07 -20.68
C SER A 436 -1.84 -31.56 -21.03
N ALA A 437 -2.56 -32.01 -22.05
CA ALA A 437 -2.43 -33.38 -22.55
C ALA A 437 -1.03 -33.67 -23.12
N ALA A 438 -0.38 -32.69 -23.77
CA ALA A 438 1.01 -32.84 -24.23
C ALA A 438 2.01 -32.92 -23.07
N ALA A 439 1.73 -32.29 -21.93
CA ALA A 439 2.54 -32.41 -20.72
C ALA A 439 2.48 -33.84 -20.14
N GLN A 440 1.32 -34.50 -20.18
CA GLN A 440 1.17 -35.91 -19.76
C GLN A 440 2.00 -36.87 -20.64
N VAL A 441 2.22 -36.54 -21.92
CA VAL A 441 3.10 -37.33 -22.80
C VAL A 441 4.57 -37.27 -22.33
N ARG A 442 5.01 -36.15 -21.74
CA ARG A 442 6.35 -36.04 -21.14
C ARG A 442 6.48 -36.89 -19.89
N GLU A 443 5.41 -37.00 -19.12
CA GLU A 443 5.27 -37.92 -17.99
C GLU A 443 5.51 -39.37 -18.43
N ALA A 444 4.99 -39.77 -19.60
CA ALA A 444 5.23 -41.09 -20.17
C ALA A 444 6.68 -41.29 -20.67
N SER A 445 7.33 -40.26 -21.23
CA SER A 445 8.74 -40.35 -21.64
C SER A 445 9.69 -40.54 -20.44
N ALA A 446 9.38 -39.92 -19.30
CA ALA A 446 10.14 -40.13 -18.07
C ALA A 446 10.02 -41.58 -17.56
N ALA A 447 8.86 -42.21 -17.73
CA ALA A 447 8.66 -43.62 -17.40
C ALA A 447 9.47 -44.56 -18.30
N ALA A 448 9.68 -44.21 -19.58
CA ALA A 448 10.55 -44.99 -20.47
C ALA A 448 12.02 -44.95 -20.04
N ALA A 449 12.50 -43.84 -19.49
CA ALA A 449 13.85 -43.74 -18.93
C ALA A 449 14.05 -44.66 -17.71
N LEU A 450 12.98 -44.91 -16.94
CA LEU A 450 12.99 -45.83 -15.82
C LEU A 450 13.13 -47.29 -16.28
N ALA A 451 12.44 -47.69 -17.36
CA ALA A 451 12.55 -49.02 -17.94
C ALA A 451 13.98 -49.34 -18.44
N ALA A 452 14.68 -48.35 -19.01
CA ALA A 452 16.07 -48.51 -19.40
C ALA A 452 17.02 -48.77 -18.21
N ALA A 453 16.71 -48.23 -17.04
CA ALA A 453 17.46 -48.49 -15.82
C ALA A 453 17.27 -49.93 -15.31
N GLU A 454 16.07 -50.49 -15.46
CA GLU A 454 15.78 -51.88 -15.08
C GLU A 454 16.50 -52.90 -15.97
N GLU A 455 16.58 -52.62 -17.26
CA GLU A 455 17.30 -53.49 -18.20
C GLU A 455 18.81 -53.57 -17.88
N ARG A 456 19.38 -52.43 -17.45
CA ARG A 456 20.77 -52.35 -16.99
C ARG A 456 21.00 -53.26 -15.78
N LEU A 457 20.08 -53.25 -14.83
CA LEU A 457 20.13 -54.09 -13.62
C LEU A 457 20.00 -55.58 -13.97
N ALA A 458 19.17 -55.92 -14.96
CA ALA A 458 19.02 -57.29 -15.44
C ALA A 458 20.30 -57.82 -16.12
N ALA A 459 21.07 -56.95 -16.78
CA ALA A 459 22.35 -57.32 -17.37
C ALA A 459 23.41 -57.65 -16.30
N GLU A 460 23.47 -56.88 -15.21
CA GLU A 460 24.36 -57.15 -14.08
C GLU A 460 24.05 -58.49 -13.41
N LEU A 461 22.76 -58.85 -13.31
CA LEU A 461 22.33 -60.12 -12.75
C LEU A 461 22.79 -61.32 -13.59
N ARG A 462 22.73 -61.22 -14.92
CA ARG A 462 23.21 -62.27 -15.84
C ARG A 462 24.72 -62.48 -15.72
N ALA A 463 25.49 -61.40 -15.58
CA ALA A 463 26.93 -61.47 -15.35
C ALA A 463 27.26 -62.20 -14.03
N ALA A 464 26.50 -61.94 -12.96
CA ALA A 464 26.67 -62.64 -11.69
C ALA A 464 26.35 -64.14 -11.77
N GLN A 465 25.32 -64.51 -12.54
CA GLN A 465 24.96 -65.92 -12.76
C GLN A 465 26.03 -66.69 -13.54
N ALA A 466 26.64 -66.07 -14.55
CA ALA A 466 27.74 -66.68 -15.30
C ALA A 466 28.96 -66.99 -14.42
N GLN A 467 29.28 -66.11 -13.46
CA GLN A 467 30.36 -66.34 -12.48
C GLN A 467 30.07 -67.54 -11.57
N VAL A 468 28.82 -67.70 -11.13
CA VAL A 468 28.38 -68.85 -10.32
C VAL A 468 28.49 -70.16 -11.10
N GLU A 469 28.20 -70.13 -12.39
CA GLU A 469 28.28 -71.32 -13.23
C GLU A 469 29.72 -71.74 -13.53
N LEU A 470 30.62 -70.77 -13.68
CA LEU A 470 32.07 -70.99 -13.78
C LEU A 470 32.62 -71.67 -12.51
N LEU A 471 32.16 -71.23 -11.34
CA LEU A 471 32.49 -71.85 -10.05
C LEU A 471 31.98 -73.31 -9.96
N ARG A 472 30.79 -73.61 -10.49
CA ARG A 472 30.23 -74.98 -10.51
C ARG A 472 30.98 -75.94 -11.44
N ARG A 473 31.60 -75.44 -12.51
CA ARG A 473 32.40 -76.25 -13.46
C ARG A 473 33.82 -76.52 -12.96
N SER A 474 34.30 -75.84 -11.91
CA SER A 474 35.61 -76.10 -11.33
C SER A 474 35.72 -77.53 -10.75
N ALA A 475 36.79 -78.24 -11.12
CA ALA A 475 37.06 -79.60 -10.65
C ALA A 475 37.36 -79.62 -9.14
N SER A 476 38.04 -78.59 -8.63
CA SER A 476 38.29 -78.42 -7.18
C SER A 476 37.01 -78.09 -6.41
N TRP A 477 36.02 -77.45 -7.05
CA TRP A 477 34.68 -77.23 -6.46
C TRP A 477 33.87 -78.52 -6.34
N ARG A 478 33.94 -79.40 -7.35
CA ARG A 478 33.19 -80.66 -7.39
C ARG A 478 33.78 -81.77 -6.52
N LEU A 479 35.11 -81.94 -6.47
CA LEU A 479 35.77 -83.02 -5.71
C LEU A 479 35.65 -82.89 -4.19
N THR A 480 35.59 -81.67 -3.68
CA THR A 480 35.43 -81.41 -2.24
C THR A 480 33.96 -81.24 -1.84
N ALA A 481 33.00 -81.39 -2.77
CA ALA A 481 31.58 -81.19 -2.53
C ALA A 481 30.98 -82.03 -1.37
N PRO A 482 31.38 -83.29 -1.13
CA PRO A 482 30.85 -84.07 0.01
C PRO A 482 31.32 -83.57 1.39
N LEU A 483 32.42 -82.81 1.44
CA LEU A 483 33.00 -82.27 2.68
C LEU A 483 32.51 -80.84 3.00
N ARG A 484 31.65 -80.25 2.15
CA ARG A 484 31.17 -78.86 2.27
C ARG A 484 29.77 -78.73 2.85
N VAL A 485 29.40 -79.63 3.73
CA VAL A 485 28.28 -79.44 4.66
C VAL A 485 28.87 -79.70 6.04
N PRO A 486 28.77 -78.80 7.05
CA PRO A 486 27.54 -78.10 7.44
C PRO A 486 27.74 -76.68 8.08
N PHE A 487 26.66 -76.17 8.72
CA PHE A 487 26.55 -75.08 9.74
C PHE A 487 26.18 -73.63 9.29
N PRO A 488 25.47 -72.84 10.13
CA PRO A 488 24.28 -72.07 9.78
C PRO A 488 24.61 -70.60 9.57
N ALA A 489 24.71 -70.17 8.31
CA ALA A 489 25.02 -68.78 7.94
C ALA A 489 23.79 -67.82 7.95
N ARG A 490 22.69 -68.17 8.63
CA ARG A 490 21.45 -67.35 8.60
C ARG A 490 21.53 -66.05 9.43
N GLN A 491 22.57 -65.83 10.24
CA GLN A 491 22.67 -64.61 11.06
C GLN A 491 23.58 -63.50 10.51
N ARG A 492 24.50 -63.76 9.56
CA ARG A 492 25.39 -62.71 9.01
C ARG A 492 24.83 -62.00 7.78
N LEU A 493 24.04 -62.67 6.94
CA LEU A 493 23.48 -62.03 5.73
C LEU A 493 22.43 -60.94 6.04
N ARG A 494 21.67 -61.09 7.14
CA ARG A 494 20.70 -60.07 7.59
C ARG A 494 21.34 -58.74 8.00
N ARG A 495 22.61 -58.74 8.43
CA ARG A 495 23.31 -57.49 8.79
C ARG A 495 23.85 -56.73 7.57
N LEU A 496 24.22 -57.43 6.50
CA LEU A 496 24.74 -56.81 5.28
C LEU A 496 23.63 -56.26 4.37
N LEU A 497 22.48 -56.94 4.30
CA LEU A 497 21.34 -56.44 3.53
C LEU A 497 20.61 -55.26 4.21
N GLY A 498 20.82 -55.06 5.51
CA GLY A 498 20.28 -53.93 6.27
C GLY A 498 21.05 -52.60 6.14
N SER A 499 22.25 -52.60 5.54
CA SER A 499 23.01 -51.36 5.30
C SER A 499 22.80 -50.80 3.89
N ALA A 500 22.65 -51.66 2.88
CA ALA A 500 22.43 -51.22 1.49
C ALA A 500 21.03 -50.62 1.27
N ALA A 501 20.01 -51.07 2.01
CA ALA A 501 18.67 -50.48 1.95
C ALA A 501 18.60 -49.05 2.53
N ARG A 502 19.60 -48.61 3.31
CA ARG A 502 19.64 -47.26 3.90
C ARG A 502 20.24 -46.19 2.99
N SER A 503 21.00 -46.56 1.96
CA SER A 503 21.61 -45.57 1.04
C SER A 503 20.72 -45.22 -0.15
N LEU A 504 19.72 -46.04 -0.49
CA LEU A 504 18.79 -45.79 -1.60
C LEU A 504 17.50 -45.05 -1.20
N LEU A 505 17.27 -44.84 0.10
CA LEU A 505 16.13 -44.08 0.64
C LEU A 505 16.47 -42.63 1.02
N ARG A 506 17.63 -42.11 0.60
CA ARG A 506 17.93 -40.68 0.64
C ARG A 506 17.93 -40.09 -0.77
N ARG A 507 16.75 -40.13 -1.41
CA ARG A 507 16.23 -38.98 -2.16
C ARG A 507 15.60 -38.02 -1.14
N PRO A 508 15.18 -36.82 -1.55
CA PRO A 508 15.76 -35.91 -2.54
C PRO A 508 16.27 -34.62 -1.88
#